data_AF-A0A7K0LDW6-F1
#
_entry.id   AF-A0A7K0LDW6-F1
#
_cell.length_a   1.000
_cell.length_b   1.000
_cell.length_c   1.000
_cell.angle_alpha   90.00
_cell.angle_beta   90.00
_cell.angle_gamma   90.00
#
_symmetry.space_group_name_H-M   'P 1'
#
loop_
_entity.id
_entity.type
_entity.pdbx_description
1 polymer ?
#
loop_
_entity_poly.entity_id
_entity_poly.type
_entity_poly.pdbx_seq_one_letter_code
_entity_poly.pdbx_strand_id
1 'polypeptide(L)' 'MQQGDRVEVRSRFQREWSRGFEITEVVDGDSIRYRVKRRHDEALLPSLFAEDEIRAEHRKRETWWV' A
#
# COMPACT_ATOMS: atom_id res chain seq x y z
N MET A 1 -10.32 -2.90 1.00
CA MET A 1 -9.01 -2.73 1.67
C MET A 1 -9.28 -2.36 3.11
N GLN A 2 -8.56 -2.97 4.04
CA GLN A 2 -8.73 -2.76 5.47
C GLN A 2 -7.37 -2.72 6.18
N GLN A 3 -7.37 -2.31 7.44
CA GLN A 3 -6.18 -2.35 8.28
C GLN A 3 -5.57 -3.77 8.30
N GLY A 4 -4.24 -3.85 8.13
CA GLY A 4 -3.48 -5.09 8.05
C GLY A 4 -3.31 -5.66 6.64
N ASP A 5 -4.01 -5.12 5.63
CA ASP A 5 -3.81 -5.56 4.24
C ASP A 5 -2.43 -5.17 3.72
N ARG A 6 -1.81 -6.09 2.97
CA ARG A 6 -0.59 -5.82 2.20
C ARG A 6 -0.94 -5.15 0.90
N VAL A 7 -0.28 -4.03 0.62
CA VAL A 7 -0.60 -3.17 -0.50
C VAL A 7 0.64 -2.73 -1.25
N GLU A 8 0.41 -2.36 -2.51
CA GLU A 8 1.31 -1.55 -3.29
C GLU A 8 0.82 -0.11 -3.28
N VAL A 9 1.75 0.84 -3.16
CA VAL A 9 1.47 2.28 -3.22
C VAL A 9 1.97 2.86 -4.54
N ARG A 10 1.22 3.79 -5.11
CA ARG A 10 1.63 4.51 -6.31
C ARG A 10 2.50 5.71 -5.93
N SER A 11 3.70 5.78 -6.49
CA SER A 11 4.56 6.97 -6.34
C SER A 11 3.95 8.14 -7.13
N ARG A 12 3.69 9.27 -6.46
CA ARG A 12 3.24 10.50 -7.14
C ARG A 12 4.30 11.08 -8.09
N PHE A 13 5.58 10.82 -7.82
CA PHE A 13 6.70 11.31 -8.60
C PHE A 13 6.94 10.47 -9.85
N GLN A 14 7.07 9.15 -9.68
CA GLN A 14 7.44 8.23 -10.77
C GLN A 14 6.21 7.60 -11.45
N ARG A 15 5.01 7.74 -10.86
CA ARG A 15 3.75 7.11 -11.30
C ARG A 15 3.77 5.58 -11.34
N GLU A 16 4.79 4.97 -10.72
CA GLU A 16 4.99 3.53 -10.59
C GLU A 16 4.43 2.97 -9.28
N TRP A 17 4.12 1.68 -9.27
CA TRP A 17 3.65 0.96 -8.08
C TRP A 17 4.84 0.35 -7.31
N SER A 18 4.87 0.57 -6.00
CA SER A 18 5.88 0.04 -5.10
C SER A 18 5.24 -0.90 -4.08
N ARG A 19 5.82 -2.09 -3.91
CA ARG A 19 5.37 -3.12 -2.96
C ARG A 19 5.98 -2.98 -1.58
N GLY A 20 5.53 -3.82 -0.64
CA GLY A 20 6.11 -3.87 0.70
C GLY A 20 5.49 -2.88 1.68
N PHE A 21 4.24 -2.51 1.48
CA PHE A 21 3.48 -1.64 2.38
C PHE A 21 2.32 -2.40 3.03
N GLU A 22 1.87 -1.88 4.16
CA GLU A 22 0.72 -2.41 4.90
C GLU A 22 -0.17 -1.26 5.36
N ILE A 23 -1.49 -1.43 5.26
CA ILE A 23 -2.45 -0.44 5.76
C ILE A 23 -2.45 -0.46 7.28
N THR A 24 -2.18 0.69 7.90
CA THR A 24 -2.21 0.86 9.35
C THR A 24 -3.51 1.48 9.85
N GLU A 25 -4.17 2.27 9.02
CA GLU A 25 -5.42 2.95 9.36
C GLU A 25 -6.21 3.25 8.09
N VAL A 26 -7.53 3.05 8.14
CA VAL A 26 -8.47 3.52 7.12
C VAL A 26 -9.14 4.76 7.70
N VAL A 27 -8.93 5.90 7.06
CA VAL A 27 -9.55 7.17 7.43
C VAL A 27 -10.78 7.36 6.56
N ASP A 28 -11.94 7.21 7.18
CA ASP A 28 -13.25 7.43 6.60
C ASP A 28 -13.71 8.86 6.92
N GLY A 29 -14.13 9.62 5.90
CA GLY A 29 -14.48 11.03 5.99
C GLY A 29 -15.20 11.45 4.71
N ASP A 30 -14.84 12.59 4.12
CA ASP A 30 -15.40 13.02 2.82
C ASP A 30 -14.99 12.08 1.67
N SER A 31 -13.84 11.42 1.79
CA SER A 31 -13.37 10.37 0.88
C SER A 31 -12.48 9.39 1.64
N ILE A 32 -12.44 8.13 1.20
CA ILE A 32 -11.60 7.10 1.84
C ILE A 32 -10.12 7.42 1.61
N ARG A 33 -9.35 7.40 2.70
CA ARG A 33 -7.90 7.59 2.68
C ARG A 33 -7.22 6.52 3.50
N TYR A 34 -6.01 6.18 3.11
CA TYR A 34 -5.23 5.12 3.76
C TYR A 34 -3.95 5.67 4.35
N ARG A 35 -3.71 5.31 5.61
CA ARG A 35 -2.39 5.39 6.22
C ARG A 35 -1.70 4.07 6.03
N VAL A 36 -0.43 4.13 5.65
CA VAL A 36 0.38 2.95 5.39
C VAL A 36 1.72 3.04 6.09
N LYS A 37 2.28 1.88 6.43
CA LYS A 37 3.69 1.74 6.83
C LYS A 37 4.46 0.97 5.78
N ARG A 38 5.74 1.30 5.64
CA ARG A 38 6.70 0.46 4.91
C ARG A 38 7.05 -0.73 5.79
N ARG A 39 6.83 -1.95 5.31
CA ARG A 39 6.99 -3.19 6.10
C ARG A 39 8.44 -3.51 6.47
N HIS A 40 9.40 -3.05 5.67
CA HIS A 40 10.81 -3.37 5.86
C HIS A 40 11.42 -2.76 7.15
N ASP A 41 10.99 -1.55 7.50
CA ASP A 41 11.52 -0.77 8.63
C ASP A 41 10.40 -0.19 9.50
N GLU A 42 9.18 -0.65 9.27
CA GLU A 42 7.96 -0.28 9.99
C GLU A 42 7.64 1.23 9.99
N ALA A 43 8.35 2.02 9.18
CA ALA A 43 8.16 3.46 9.10
C ALA A 43 6.79 3.80 8.51
N LEU A 44 6.02 4.60 9.25
CA LEU A 44 4.79 5.19 8.76
C LEU A 44 5.09 6.23 7.69
N LEU A 45 4.35 6.16 6.57
CA LEU A 45 4.46 7.20 5.56
C LEU A 45 3.74 8.46 6.06
N PRO A 46 4.33 9.65 5.85
CA PRO A 46 3.79 10.90 6.38
C PRO A 46 2.51 11.34 5.64
N SER A 47 2.25 10.81 4.45
CA SER A 47 1.11 11.17 3.62
C SER A 47 0.02 10.10 3.65
N LEU A 48 -1.24 10.56 3.58
CA LEU A 48 -2.38 9.71 3.30
C LEU A 48 -2.51 9.46 1.79
N PHE A 49 -2.91 8.23 1.45
CA PHE A 49 -3.09 7.77 0.07
C PHE A 49 -4.56 7.65 -0.29
N ALA A 50 -4.93 8.05 -1.51
CA ALA A 50 -6.28 7.82 -2.05
C ALA A 50 -6.49 6.36 -2.46
N GLU A 51 -7.75 6.00 -2.73
CA GLU A 51 -8.12 4.71 -3.33
C GLU A 51 -7.41 4.42 -4.67
N ASP A 52 -7.20 5.41 -5.54
CA ASP A 52 -6.45 5.22 -6.81
C ASP A 52 -4.93 5.03 -6.61
N GLU A 53 -4.41 5.40 -5.44
CA GLU A 53 -2.98 5.36 -5.15
C GLU A 53 -2.58 4.10 -4.38
N ILE A 54 -3.54 3.23 -4.07
CA ILE A 54 -3.39 2.02 -3.26
C ILE A 54 -4.01 0.85 -4.03
N ARG A 55 -3.25 -0.23 -4.20
CA ARG A 55 -3.78 -1.49 -4.76
C ARG A 55 -3.36 -2.67 -3.90
N ALA A 56 -4.15 -3.75 -3.92
CA ALA A 56 -3.79 -4.97 -3.23
C ALA A 56 -2.46 -5.50 -3.78
N GLU A 57 -1.57 -5.96 -2.89
CA GLU A 57 -0.27 -6.50 -3.32
C GLU A 57 -0.51 -7.72 -4.22
N HIS A 58 -0.08 -7.62 -5.48
CA HIS A 58 -0.10 -8.77 -6.37
C HIS A 58 0.82 -9.86 -5.81
N ARG A 59 0.21 -10.92 -5.26
CA ARG A 59 0.93 -12.14 -4.90
C ARG A 59 1.38 -12.78 -6.20
N LYS A 60 2.60 -12.45 -6.68
CA LYS A 60 3.24 -13.24 -7.72
C LYS A 60 3.24 -14.67 -7.20
N ARG A 61 2.45 -15.55 -7.83
CA ARG A 61 2.60 -16.98 -7.61
C ARG A 61 4.04 -17.30 -8.00
N GLU A 62 4.85 -17.64 -7.01
CA GLU A 62 6.19 -18.15 -7.23
C GLU A 62 6.01 -19.48 -7.97
N THR A 63 6.03 -19.41 -9.30
CA THR A 63 6.23 -20.58 -10.14
C THR A 63 7.68 -20.97 -9.97
N TRP A 64 7.92 -21.89 -9.05
CA TRP A 64 9.17 -22.62 -8.89
C TRP A 64 9.49 -23.35 -10.20
N TRP A 65 10.53 -22.93 -10.90
CA TRP A 65 11.21 -23.75 -11.90
C TRP A 65 12.72 -23.60 -11.70
N VAL A 66 13.32 -24.57 -11.00
CA VAL A 66 14.54 -25.33 -11.33
C VAL A 66 15.10 -25.98 -10.07
#